data_AF-A0A365QGM8-F1
#
_entry.id   AF-A0A365QGM8-F1
#
_cell.length_a   1.000
_cell.length_b   1.000
_cell.length_c   1.000
_cell.angle_alpha   90.00
_cell.angle_beta   90.00
_cell.angle_gamma   90.00
#
_symmetry.space_group_name_H-M   'P 1'
#
loop_
_entity.id
_entity.type
_entity.pdbx_description
1 polymer ?
#
loop_
_entity_poly.entity_id
_entity_poly.type
_entity_poly.pdbx_seq_one_letter_code
_entity_poly.pdbx_strand_id
1 'polypeptide(L)'
;MSKVIIGGQLEAPGWTPQEVQAVVNEEPVGTTMDNRSAGKAPDEVSRNNPASVYGSTSGYVAVNDRTDEVVQVSCKNDSGWIPDSRIKGK
;
A
#
# COMPACT_ATOMS: atom_id res chain seq x y z
N MET A 1 7.33 7.21 17.56
CA MET A 1 7.62 6.35 16.39
C MET A 1 6.43 5.45 16.20
N SER A 2 5.58 5.77 15.22
CA SER A 2 4.32 5.05 15.01
C SER A 2 4.58 3.76 14.24
N LYS A 3 4.15 2.65 14.83
CA LYS A 3 4.22 1.30 14.29
C LYS A 3 3.31 1.24 13.07
N VAL A 4 3.86 1.11 11.86
CA VAL A 4 3.07 0.89 10.63
C VAL A 4 2.46 -0.50 10.74
N ILE A 5 1.19 -0.60 11.14
CA ILE A 5 0.42 -1.84 11.11
C ILE A 5 -0.27 -1.91 9.76
N ILE A 6 0.39 -2.54 8.79
CA ILE A 6 -0.25 -2.97 7.55
C ILE A 6 -1.16 -4.13 7.96
N GLY A 7 -2.48 -4.03 7.77
CA GLY A 7 -3.50 -4.93 8.29
C GLY A 7 -3.25 -6.44 8.05
N GLY A 8 -2.39 -7.05 8.86
CA GLY A 8 -1.95 -8.44 8.75
C GLY A 8 -0.78 -8.70 7.79
N GLN A 9 -0.15 -7.67 7.19
CA GLN A 9 0.84 -7.84 6.12
C GLN A 9 2.18 -7.13 6.44
N LEU A 10 2.69 -7.32 7.65
CA LEU A 10 4.10 -7.05 7.98
C LEU A 10 5.03 -8.23 7.62
N GLU A 11 4.60 -9.09 6.70
CA GLU A 11 5.45 -10.10 6.05
C GLU A 11 5.45 -9.95 4.52
N ALA A 12 5.23 -8.73 3.98
CA ALA A 12 5.52 -8.47 2.57
C ALA A 12 7.04 -8.67 2.35
N PRO A 13 7.49 -9.74 1.67
CA PRO A 13 8.90 -10.09 1.62
C PRO A 13 9.69 -8.98 0.92
N GLY A 14 10.71 -8.45 1.59
CA GLY A 14 11.68 -7.52 1.00
C GLY A 14 11.50 -6.04 1.34
N TRP A 15 10.61 -5.68 2.27
CA TRP A 15 10.45 -4.29 2.73
C TRP A 15 10.82 -4.11 4.20
N THR A 16 11.67 -3.13 4.48
CA THR A 16 11.85 -2.57 5.81
C THR A 16 10.91 -1.37 6.04
N PRO A 17 10.55 -1.04 7.29
CA PRO A 17 9.78 0.17 7.58
C PRO A 17 10.44 1.45 7.04
N GLN A 18 11.77 1.52 7.04
CA GLN A 18 12.54 2.65 6.53
C GLN A 18 12.42 2.78 5.02
N GLU A 19 12.45 1.68 4.26
CA GLU A 19 12.25 1.70 2.82
C GLU A 19 10.83 2.10 2.45
N VAL A 20 9.82 1.62 3.18
CA VAL A 20 8.43 2.04 2.97
C VAL A 20 8.30 3.55 3.17
N GLN A 21 8.87 4.08 4.26
CA GLN A 21 8.84 5.53 4.50
C GLN A 21 9.58 6.32 3.41
N ALA A 22 10.74 5.82 2.96
CA ALA A 22 11.52 6.48 1.91
C ALA A 22 10.72 6.57 0.61
N VAL A 23 10.07 5.48 0.18
CA VAL A 23 9.24 5.44 -1.03
C VAL A 23 8.01 6.33 -0.92
N VAL A 24 7.34 6.35 0.24
CA VAL A 24 6.16 7.21 0.46
C VAL A 24 6.51 8.70 0.52
N ASN A 25 7.76 9.05 0.82
CA ASN A 25 8.23 10.44 0.78
C ASN A 25 8.51 10.95 -0.65
N GLU A 26 8.47 10.08 -1.65
CA GLU A 26 8.56 10.46 -3.07
C GLU A 26 7.19 10.92 -3.60
N GLU A 27 7.17 11.41 -4.85
CA GLU A 27 5.92 11.75 -5.52
C GLU A 27 5.13 10.49 -5.90
N PRO A 28 3.79 10.49 -5.79
CA PRO A 28 2.98 9.37 -6.22
C PRO A 28 3.13 9.14 -7.73
N VAL A 29 3.27 7.88 -8.13
CA VAL A 29 3.42 7.42 -9.52
C VAL A 29 2.10 6.93 -10.12
N GLY A 30 1.07 6.76 -9.31
CA GLY A 30 -0.24 6.31 -9.75
C GLY A 30 -1.30 6.40 -8.66
N THR A 31 -2.48 5.91 -8.97
CA THR A 31 -3.65 5.88 -8.08
C THR A 31 -4.31 4.52 -8.07
N THR A 32 -5.05 4.24 -7.00
CA THR A 32 -5.88 3.05 -6.82
C THR A 32 -7.03 3.37 -5.83
N MET A 33 -7.71 2.34 -5.32
CA MET A 33 -8.81 2.46 -4.36
C MET A 33 -8.65 1.50 -3.18
N ASP A 34 -8.78 2.02 -1.96
CA ASP A 34 -9.03 1.22 -0.77
C ASP A 34 -10.54 0.92 -0.64
N ASN A 35 -10.91 -0.31 -0.99
CA ASN A 35 -12.28 -0.83 -0.96
C ASN A 35 -12.45 -1.99 0.04
N ARG A 36 -11.67 -1.99 1.13
CA ARG A 36 -11.79 -3.01 2.18
C ARG A 36 -13.17 -2.96 2.81
N SER A 37 -13.82 -4.11 2.93
CA SER A 37 -15.01 -4.24 3.77
C SER A 37 -14.67 -4.05 5.25
N ALA A 38 -15.66 -3.71 6.07
CA ALA A 38 -15.54 -3.57 7.52
C ALA A 38 -14.68 -4.68 8.16
N GLY A 39 -14.98 -5.95 7.89
CA GLY A 39 -14.23 -7.09 8.45
C GLY A 39 -12.79 -7.27 7.94
N LYS A 40 -12.30 -6.38 7.07
CA LYS A 40 -10.91 -6.34 6.57
C LYS A 40 -10.18 -5.06 6.97
N ALA A 41 -10.86 -4.13 7.64
CA ALA A 41 -10.26 -2.92 8.20
C ALA A 41 -10.03 -3.10 9.72
N PRO A 42 -8.93 -2.55 10.28
CA PRO A 42 -8.60 -2.74 11.69
C PRO A 42 -9.59 -2.07 12.65
N ASP A 43 -10.32 -1.06 12.18
CA ASP A 43 -11.33 -0.31 12.93
C ASP A 43 -12.77 -0.78 12.64
N GLU A 44 -12.93 -1.87 11.90
CA GLU A 44 -14.23 -2.41 11.49
C GLU A 44 -15.10 -1.44 10.66
N VAL A 45 -14.50 -0.41 10.06
CA VAL A 45 -15.22 0.55 9.20
C VAL A 45 -14.87 0.27 7.73
N SER A 46 -15.89 0.01 6.91
CA SER A 46 -15.72 -0.16 5.46
C SER A 46 -15.04 1.05 4.81
N ARG A 47 -14.14 0.80 3.87
CA ARG A 47 -13.42 1.80 3.09
C ARG A 47 -13.98 1.86 1.66
N ASN A 48 -13.97 3.07 1.10
CA ASN A 48 -14.21 3.35 -0.31
C ASN A 48 -13.53 4.69 -0.61
N ASN A 49 -12.20 4.67 -0.52
CA ASN A 49 -11.39 5.88 -0.52
C ASN A 49 -10.35 5.82 -1.64
N PRO A 50 -10.05 6.96 -2.28
CA PRO A 50 -8.87 7.11 -3.11
C PRO A 50 -7.61 6.70 -2.36
N ALA A 51 -6.66 6.13 -3.09
CA ALA A 51 -5.36 5.79 -2.57
C ALA A 51 -4.28 6.14 -3.61
N SER A 52 -3.18 6.71 -3.13
CA SER A 52 -1.99 7.02 -3.92
C SER A 52 -1.03 5.84 -3.93
N VAL A 53 -0.38 5.62 -5.08
CA VAL A 53 0.61 4.56 -5.28
C VAL A 53 1.99 5.18 -5.47
N TYR A 54 2.96 4.67 -4.73
CA TYR A 54 4.34 5.13 -4.70
C TYR A 54 5.28 4.01 -5.15
N GLY A 55 6.47 4.36 -5.65
CA GLY A 55 7.48 3.42 -6.11
C GLY A 55 7.33 3.04 -7.57
N SER A 56 7.34 1.74 -7.87
CA SER A 56 7.31 1.21 -9.23
C SER A 56 6.45 -0.04 -9.36
N THR A 57 6.14 -0.46 -10.58
CA THR A 57 5.37 -1.68 -10.86
C THR A 57 6.00 -2.95 -10.21
N SER A 58 7.32 -3.00 -10.10
CA SER A 58 8.06 -4.12 -9.47
C SER A 58 8.25 -3.97 -7.95
N GLY A 59 7.81 -2.84 -7.37
CA GLY A 59 8.05 -2.48 -5.98
C GLY A 59 7.23 -1.26 -5.61
N TYR A 60 6.01 -1.44 -5.10
CA TYR A 60 5.11 -0.35 -4.77
C TYR A 60 4.53 -0.43 -3.36
N VAL A 61 4.10 0.74 -2.89
CA VAL A 61 3.31 0.95 -1.67
C VAL A 61 2.07 1.74 -2.07
N ALA A 62 0.90 1.29 -1.64
CA ALA A 62 -0.35 2.05 -1.77
C ALA A 62 -0.78 2.59 -0.40
N VAL A 63 -1.11 3.88 -0.35
CA VAL A 63 -1.50 4.59 0.86
C VAL A 63 -2.90 5.18 0.67
N ASN A 64 -3.79 4.96 1.64
CA ASN A 64 -5.13 5.54 1.62
C ASN A 64 -5.03 7.06 1.89
N ASP A 65 -5.51 7.87 0.95
CA ASP A 65 -5.36 9.34 0.98
C ASP A 65 -6.16 10.00 2.12
N ARG A 66 -7.12 9.29 2.72
CA ARG A 66 -7.96 9.79 3.82
C ARG A 66 -7.41 9.42 5.19
N THR A 67 -6.81 8.23 5.33
CA THR A 67 -6.42 7.67 6.64
C THR A 67 -4.92 7.58 6.84
N ASP A 68 -4.12 7.85 5.80
CA ASP A 68 -2.67 7.63 5.75
C ASP A 68 -2.26 6.17 6.03
N GLU A 69 -3.21 5.24 5.97
CA GLU A 69 -2.95 3.82 6.15
C GLU A 69 -2.23 3.26 4.92
N VAL A 70 -1.16 2.50 5.14
CA VAL A 70 -0.59 1.63 4.11
C VAL A 70 -1.57 0.47 3.88
N VAL A 71 -2.19 0.44 2.70
CA VAL A 71 -3.25 -0.53 2.37
C VAL A 71 -2.77 -1.68 1.51
N GLN A 72 -1.62 -1.51 0.84
CA GLN A 72 -1.01 -2.56 0.04
C GLN A 72 0.49 -2.32 -0.08
N VAL A 73 1.26 -3.41 -0.03
CA VAL A 73 2.70 -3.42 -0.32
C VAL A 73 2.98 -4.59 -1.24
N SER A 74 3.72 -4.36 -2.32
CA SER A 74 4.10 -5.44 -3.24
C SER A 74 5.10 -6.42 -2.61
N CYS A 75 5.09 -7.68 -3.03
CA CYS A 75 6.18 -8.61 -2.68
C CYS A 75 7.44 -8.29 -3.52
N LYS A 76 8.30 -7.39 -3.04
CA LYS A 76 9.50 -6.92 -3.75
C LYS A 76 10.50 -8.03 -4.10
N ASN A 77 10.57 -9.08 -3.28
CA ASN A 77 11.44 -10.23 -3.53
C ASN A 77 10.83 -11.31 -4.43
N ASP A 78 9.58 -11.14 -4.87
CA ASP A 78 8.91 -12.06 -5.77
C ASP A 78 8.96 -11.52 -7.21
N SER A 79 9.84 -12.08 -8.04
CA SER A 79 9.95 -11.71 -9.46
C SER A 79 8.70 -12.05 -10.28
N GLY A 80 7.82 -12.92 -9.76
CA GLY A 80 6.54 -13.28 -10.36
C GLY A 80 5.37 -12.44 -9.85
N TRP A 81 5.61 -11.44 -9.00
CA TRP A 81 4.56 -10.61 -8.43
C TRP A 81 3.75 -9.90 -9.53
N ILE A 82 2.43 -10.06 -9.48
CA ILE A 82 1.50 -9.41 -10.39
C ILE A 82 0.95 -8.16 -9.70
N PRO A 83 1.18 -6.94 -10.24
CA PRO A 83 0.62 -5.72 -9.70
C PRO A 83 -0.91 -5.75 -9.69
N ASP A 84 -1.52 -5.01 -8.75
CA ASP A 84 -2.97 -4.88 -8.71
C ASP A 84 -3.47 -4.18 -9.99
N SER A 85 -4.39 -4.82 -10.69
CA SER A 85 -4.95 -4.33 -11.96
C SER A 85 -5.75 -3.02 -11.84
N ARG A 86 -6.13 -2.65 -10.61
CA ARG A 86 -6.79 -1.39 -10.29
C ARG A 86 -5.82 -0.21 -10.30
N ILE A 87 -4.51 -0.45 -10.15
CA ILE A 87 -3.51 0.62 -10.20
C ILE A 87 -3.52 1.26 -11.58
N LYS A 88 -3.60 2.59 -11.60
CA LYS A 88 -3.49 3.43 -12.80
C LYS A 88 -2.23 4.28 -12.65
N GLY A 89 -1.26 4.07 -13.53
CA GLY A 89 -0.06 4.90 -13.61
C GLY A 89 -0.37 6.28 -14.20
N LYS A 90 0.56 7.21 -13.99
CA LYS A 90 0.64 8.45 -14.79
C LYS A 90 0.99 8.14 -16.25
#